data_AF-A0AAN7UPQ2-F1
#
_entry.id   AF-A0AAN7UPQ2-F1
#
_cell.length_a   1.000
_cell.length_b   1.000
_cell.length_c   1.000
_cell.angle_alpha   90.00
_cell.angle_beta   90.00
_cell.angle_gamma   90.00
#
_symmetry.space_group_name_H-M   'P 1'
#
loop_
_entity.id
_entity.type
_entity.pdbx_description
1 polymer ?
#
loop_
_entity_poly.entity_id
_entity_poly.type
_entity_poly.pdbx_seq_one_letter_code
_entity_poly.pdbx_strand_id
1 'polypeptide(L)'
;MADDNQTMSHRGHTMLTYRKEEHHMAGFDPSSFFTLHDFNSNGRWEADEILRTYGLMDESNKDVPISKHDDYRRQLMGLLDRNSDGYVSRDEFLAFIANGGTLPDLGTGPGHHGDDEYEYEIHHWEKYHDENTKLEDLTHPEDIEHFRKHDEMEEAEERLARLDHMAIVQENIPAKFRRFG
;
A
#
# COMPACT_ATOMS: atom_id res chain seq x y z
N MET A 1 -52.22 -7.20 -6.40
CA MET A 1 -51.01 -7.88 -6.91
C MET A 1 -50.13 -6.83 -7.54
N ALA A 2 -49.18 -6.32 -6.77
CA ALA A 2 -48.08 -5.43 -7.14
C ALA A 2 -47.08 -5.61 -5.98
N ASP A 3 -46.00 -6.33 -6.23
CA ASP A 3 -44.67 -5.80 -6.60
C ASP A 3 -43.91 -5.30 -5.37
N ASP A 4 -43.13 -6.20 -4.75
CA ASP A 4 -42.06 -5.85 -3.81
C ASP A 4 -40.72 -6.23 -4.46
N ASN A 5 -40.20 -5.29 -5.26
CA ASN A 5 -38.81 -5.30 -5.72
C ASN A 5 -37.95 -4.67 -4.63
N GLN A 6 -37.32 -5.52 -3.83
CA GLN A 6 -36.47 -5.13 -2.71
C GLN A 6 -35.15 -4.57 -3.25
N THR A 7 -35.09 -3.25 -3.42
CA THR A 7 -33.86 -2.53 -3.73
C THR A 7 -32.93 -2.57 -2.52
N MET A 8 -31.86 -3.35 -2.61
CA MET A 8 -30.74 -3.33 -1.69
C MET A 8 -30.11 -1.94 -1.69
N SER A 9 -30.35 -1.17 -0.63
CA SER A 9 -29.67 0.08 -0.34
C SER A 9 -28.19 -0.22 -0.06
N HIS A 10 -27.35 0.02 -1.07
CA HIS A 10 -25.89 0.06 -0.89
C HIS A 10 -25.58 1.29 -0.01
N ARG A 11 -25.39 1.08 1.29
CA ARG A 11 -24.72 2.04 2.15
C ARG A 11 -23.29 2.17 1.63
N GLY A 12 -22.91 3.37 1.18
CA GLY A 12 -21.55 3.65 0.72
C GLY A 12 -20.57 3.44 1.88
N HIS A 13 -19.71 2.43 1.76
CA HIS A 13 -18.60 2.22 2.68
C HIS A 13 -17.46 3.14 2.22
N THR A 14 -16.87 3.87 3.16
CA THR A 14 -15.74 4.77 2.93
C THR A 14 -14.43 3.98 3.07
N MET A 15 -13.34 4.45 2.46
CA MET A 15 -12.02 3.82 2.60
C MET A 15 -11.61 3.61 4.07
N LEU A 16 -11.88 4.59 4.94
CA LEU A 16 -11.59 4.50 6.37
C LEU A 16 -12.47 3.51 7.13
N THR A 17 -13.75 3.36 6.73
CA THR A 17 -14.65 2.38 7.35
C THR A 17 -14.36 0.98 6.85
N TYR A 18 -14.09 0.83 5.56
CA TYR A 18 -13.66 -0.43 4.96
C TYR A 18 -12.39 -0.95 5.64
N ARG A 19 -11.38 -0.09 5.80
CA ARG A 19 -10.14 -0.44 6.51
C ARG A 19 -10.32 -0.79 7.99
N LYS A 20 -11.27 -0.17 8.68
CA LYS A 20 -11.60 -0.53 10.08
C LYS A 20 -12.28 -1.89 10.17
N GLU A 21 -13.06 -2.25 9.17
CA GLU A 21 -13.78 -3.53 9.10
C GLU A 21 -12.85 -4.67 8.65
N GLU A 22 -11.85 -4.39 7.79
CA GLU A 22 -10.96 -5.42 7.22
C GLU A 22 -9.83 -5.91 8.14
N HIS A 23 -9.32 -5.13 9.09
CA HIS A 23 -8.03 -5.47 9.73
C HIS A 23 -8.07 -5.98 11.18
N HIS A 24 -9.23 -6.35 11.75
CA HIS A 24 -9.33 -6.78 13.16
C HIS A 24 -8.64 -5.86 14.22
N MET A 25 -8.16 -4.67 13.83
CA MET A 25 -7.45 -3.74 14.68
C MET A 25 -8.47 -2.85 15.37
N ALA A 26 -8.94 -3.28 16.53
CA ALA A 26 -9.64 -2.44 17.47
C ALA A 26 -8.72 -1.29 17.93
N GLY A 27 -8.63 -0.20 17.16
CA GLY A 27 -7.79 0.93 17.52
C GLY A 27 -7.34 1.88 16.40
N PHE A 28 -7.80 1.73 15.16
CA PHE A 28 -7.34 2.64 14.08
C PHE A 28 -8.00 4.02 14.18
N ASP A 29 -7.42 4.89 15.00
CA ASP A 29 -7.80 6.31 15.09
C ASP A 29 -7.18 7.12 13.93
N PRO A 30 -7.76 8.27 13.54
CA PRO A 30 -7.27 9.06 12.41
C PRO A 30 -5.81 9.52 12.53
N SER A 31 -5.29 9.72 13.75
CA SER A 31 -3.88 10.08 13.95
C SER A 31 -2.95 8.92 13.61
N SER A 32 -3.31 7.71 14.05
CA SER A 32 -2.56 6.50 13.75
C SER A 32 -2.57 6.23 12.25
N PHE A 33 -3.71 6.43 11.58
CA PHE A 33 -3.81 6.38 10.11
C PHE A 33 -2.84 7.36 9.44
N PHE A 34 -2.86 8.62 9.87
CA PHE A 34 -1.99 9.65 9.30
C PHE A 34 -0.51 9.24 9.39
N THR A 35 -0.09 8.84 10.59
CA THR A 35 1.29 8.48 10.89
C THR A 35 1.76 7.26 10.09
N LEU A 36 0.91 6.26 9.88
CA LEU A 36 1.28 5.05 9.14
C LEU A 36 1.54 5.33 7.64
N HIS A 37 0.90 6.36 7.07
CA HIS A 37 0.99 6.66 5.64
C HIS A 37 1.86 7.90 5.33
N ASP A 38 2.51 8.45 6.35
CA ASP A 38 3.65 9.36 6.19
C ASP A 38 4.90 8.50 5.98
N PHE A 39 5.07 8.04 4.74
CA PHE A 39 6.03 6.99 4.38
C PHE A 39 7.48 7.43 4.56
N ASN A 40 7.75 8.72 4.44
CA ASN A 40 9.08 9.28 4.68
C ASN A 40 9.24 9.86 6.10
N SER A 41 8.19 9.80 6.93
CA SER A 41 8.16 10.20 8.35
C SER A 41 8.53 11.67 8.58
N ASN A 42 8.09 12.58 7.70
CA ASN A 42 8.39 14.01 7.79
C ASN A 42 7.27 14.85 8.43
N GLY A 43 6.16 14.23 8.83
CA GLY A 43 5.01 14.83 9.49
C GLY A 43 3.97 15.46 8.55
N ARG A 44 4.09 15.27 7.23
CA ARG A 44 3.14 15.74 6.22
C ARG A 44 2.88 14.62 5.20
N TRP A 45 1.73 14.64 4.56
CA TRP A 45 1.51 13.82 3.37
C TRP A 45 1.77 14.64 2.13
N GLU A 46 2.71 14.19 1.32
CA GLU A 46 2.85 14.65 -0.05
C GLU A 46 1.85 13.98 -0.99
N ALA A 47 1.65 14.57 -2.17
CA ALA A 47 0.69 14.08 -3.17
C ALA A 47 0.94 12.62 -3.58
N ASP A 48 2.20 12.22 -3.68
CA ASP A 48 2.64 10.86 -3.96
C ASP A 48 2.31 9.88 -2.83
N GLU A 49 2.51 10.27 -1.57
CA GLU A 49 2.15 9.45 -0.41
C GLU A 49 0.62 9.24 -0.30
N ILE A 50 -0.15 10.26 -0.67
CA ILE A 50 -1.61 10.15 -0.81
C ILE A 50 -1.95 9.13 -1.90
N LEU A 51 -1.38 9.23 -3.10
CA LEU A 51 -1.64 8.26 -4.17
C LEU A 51 -1.18 6.84 -3.80
N ARG A 52 -0.06 6.72 -3.07
CA ARG A 52 0.44 5.44 -2.55
C ARG A 52 -0.53 4.81 -1.55
N THR A 53 -1.16 5.61 -0.69
CA THR A 53 -2.22 5.17 0.23
C THR A 53 -3.43 4.56 -0.50
N TYR A 54 -3.62 4.91 -1.77
CA TYR A 54 -4.64 4.35 -2.67
C TYR A 54 -4.13 3.18 -3.53
N GLY A 55 -2.90 2.71 -3.30
CA GLY A 55 -2.29 1.63 -4.07
C GLY A 55 -1.90 1.99 -5.50
N LEU A 56 -1.94 3.28 -5.88
CA LEU A 56 -1.67 3.71 -7.26
C LEU A 56 -0.18 3.64 -7.65
N MET A 57 0.70 3.32 -6.70
CA MET A 57 2.11 3.07 -6.98
C MET A 57 2.44 1.58 -7.00
N ASP A 58 1.44 0.72 -6.82
CA ASP A 58 1.63 -0.72 -6.84
C ASP A 58 1.43 -1.32 -8.24
N GLU A 59 2.09 -2.46 -8.48
CA GLU A 59 1.98 -3.26 -9.71
C GLU A 59 0.54 -3.67 -10.03
N SER A 60 -0.31 -3.92 -9.04
CA SER A 60 -1.73 -4.26 -9.19
C SER A 60 -2.55 -3.14 -9.83
N ASN A 61 -2.07 -1.90 -9.74
CA ASN A 61 -2.68 -0.72 -10.35
C ASN A 61 -1.87 -0.16 -11.54
N LYS A 62 -0.89 -0.89 -12.07
CA LYS A 62 -0.05 -0.43 -13.19
C LYS A 62 -0.82 -0.06 -14.47
N ASP A 63 -1.99 -0.65 -14.65
CA ASP A 63 -2.86 -0.42 -15.81
C ASP A 63 -3.73 0.85 -15.64
N VAL A 64 -3.71 1.48 -14.47
CA VAL A 64 -4.35 2.79 -14.26
C VAL A 64 -3.59 3.85 -15.07
N PRO A 65 -4.24 4.56 -16.00
CA PRO A 65 -3.54 5.55 -16.83
C PRO A 65 -2.98 6.72 -16.00
N ILE A 66 -1.81 7.24 -16.37
CA ILE A 66 -1.19 8.41 -15.72
C ILE A 66 -2.14 9.61 -15.63
N SER A 67 -3.00 9.81 -16.63
CA SER A 67 -4.01 10.88 -16.60
C SER A 67 -4.99 10.76 -15.42
N LYS A 68 -5.30 9.53 -15.00
CA LYS A 68 -6.11 9.26 -13.81
C LYS A 68 -5.36 9.59 -12.53
N HIS A 69 -4.06 9.32 -12.45
CA HIS A 69 -3.25 9.70 -11.29
C HIS A 69 -3.26 11.21 -11.10
N ASP A 70 -3.13 11.97 -12.19
CA ASP A 70 -3.21 13.43 -12.16
C ASP A 70 -4.59 13.94 -11.72
N ASP A 71 -5.68 13.29 -12.16
CA ASP A 71 -7.04 13.60 -11.72
C ASP A 71 -7.21 13.34 -10.22
N TYR A 72 -6.82 12.15 -9.75
CA TYR A 72 -6.91 11.76 -8.34
C TYR A 72 -6.06 12.67 -7.46
N ARG A 73 -4.83 13.00 -7.89
CA ARG A 73 -3.98 13.96 -7.18
C ARG A 73 -4.69 15.29 -6.99
N ARG A 74 -5.23 15.88 -8.05
CA ARG A 74 -5.95 17.16 -7.98
C ARG A 74 -7.16 17.08 -7.06
N GLN A 75 -7.93 16.00 -7.18
CA GLN A 75 -9.14 15.77 -6.39
C GLN A 75 -8.81 15.66 -4.89
N LEU A 76 -7.82 14.85 -4.52
CA LEU A 76 -7.47 14.57 -3.13
C LEU A 76 -6.76 15.76 -2.48
N MET A 77 -5.82 16.40 -3.18
CA MET A 77 -5.18 17.62 -2.68
C MET A 77 -6.22 18.74 -2.48
N GLY A 78 -7.14 18.94 -3.45
CA GLY A 78 -8.21 19.92 -3.29
C GLY A 78 -9.21 19.61 -2.17
N LEU A 79 -9.25 18.37 -1.69
CA LEU A 79 -10.08 17.94 -0.56
C LEU A 79 -9.37 18.16 0.77
N LEU A 80 -8.08 17.85 0.84
CA LEU A 80 -7.32 17.70 2.09
C LEU A 80 -6.38 18.87 2.39
N ASP A 81 -5.69 19.43 1.40
CA ASP A 81 -4.77 20.57 1.55
C ASP A 81 -5.58 21.87 1.56
N ARG A 82 -5.90 22.34 2.77
CA ARG A 82 -6.86 23.43 2.98
C ARG A 82 -6.21 24.79 2.89
N ASN A 83 -4.91 24.87 3.18
CA ASN A 83 -4.14 26.10 3.10
C ASN A 83 -3.42 26.26 1.74
N SER A 84 -3.44 25.23 0.87
CA SER A 84 -2.81 25.18 -0.44
C SER A 84 -1.29 25.36 -0.40
N ASP A 85 -0.63 24.83 0.64
CA ASP A 85 0.82 24.84 0.79
C ASP A 85 1.53 23.68 0.06
N GLY A 86 0.75 22.77 -0.53
CA GLY A 86 1.23 21.70 -1.41
C GLY A 86 1.41 20.36 -0.71
N TYR A 87 1.06 20.24 0.56
CA TYR A 87 1.01 18.99 1.31
C TYR A 87 -0.19 18.97 2.25
N VAL A 88 -0.45 17.82 2.88
CA VAL A 88 -1.50 17.70 3.90
C VAL A 88 -0.84 17.52 5.25
N SER A 89 -1.01 18.49 6.14
CA SER A 89 -0.56 18.36 7.52
C SER A 89 -1.46 17.41 8.31
N ARG A 90 -0.92 16.88 9.42
CA ARG A 90 -1.72 16.07 10.37
C ARG A 90 -2.96 16.83 10.84
N ASP A 91 -2.84 18.12 11.13
CA ASP A 91 -3.94 18.93 11.63
C ASP A 91 -5.04 19.12 10.57
N GLU A 92 -4.68 19.30 9.30
CA GLU A 92 -5.65 19.35 8.20
C GLU A 92 -6.39 18.03 8.02
N PHE A 93 -5.66 16.91 8.05
CA PHE A 93 -6.28 15.58 7.97
C PHE A 93 -7.24 15.33 9.14
N LEU A 94 -6.80 15.62 10.37
CA LEU A 94 -7.66 15.43 11.55
C LEU A 94 -8.87 16.36 11.53
N ALA A 95 -8.71 17.61 11.10
CA ALA A 95 -9.82 18.54 10.95
C ALA A 95 -10.81 18.08 9.86
N PHE A 96 -10.31 17.54 8.75
CA PHE A 96 -11.14 16.95 7.70
C PHE A 96 -12.02 15.83 8.26
N ILE A 97 -11.44 14.87 8.99
CA ILE A 97 -12.19 13.76 9.61
C ILE A 97 -13.15 14.25 10.70
N ALA A 98 -12.70 15.16 11.57
CA ALA A 98 -13.54 15.71 12.64
C ALA A 98 -14.77 16.46 12.11
N ASN A 99 -14.68 17.04 10.91
CA ASN A 99 -15.80 17.67 10.21
C ASN A 99 -16.69 16.68 9.44
N GLY A 100 -16.53 15.37 9.66
CA GLY A 100 -17.29 14.32 8.97
C GLY A 100 -16.78 14.03 7.56
N GLY A 101 -15.60 14.52 7.19
CA GLY A 101 -14.94 14.19 5.95
C GLY A 101 -14.56 12.71 5.91
N THR A 102 -14.62 12.14 4.71
CA THR A 102 -14.27 10.74 4.46
C THR A 102 -13.41 10.67 3.21
N LEU A 103 -12.32 9.90 3.26
CA LEU A 103 -11.52 9.64 2.07
C LEU A 103 -12.39 8.95 1.01
N PRO A 104 -12.49 9.50 -0.22
CA PRO A 104 -13.33 8.94 -1.27
C PRO A 104 -12.77 7.59 -1.71
N ASP A 105 -13.64 6.65 -2.05
CA ASP A 105 -13.24 5.45 -2.78
C ASP A 105 -13.02 5.81 -4.26
N LEU A 106 -11.85 5.47 -4.79
CA LEU A 106 -11.45 5.76 -6.17
C LEU A 106 -11.67 4.57 -7.11
N GLY A 107 -12.12 3.43 -6.58
CA GLY A 107 -12.27 2.18 -7.33
C GLY A 107 -10.94 1.54 -7.72
N THR A 108 -9.84 1.89 -7.03
CA THR A 108 -8.48 1.40 -7.28
C THR A 108 -8.15 0.14 -6.46
N GLY A 109 -9.17 -0.48 -5.88
CA GLY A 109 -9.02 -1.59 -4.92
C GLY A 109 -8.74 -1.08 -3.50
N PRO A 110 -8.44 -2.00 -2.56
CA PRO A 110 -8.19 -1.66 -1.15
C PRO A 110 -7.06 -0.64 -0.95
N GLY A 111 -6.16 -0.51 -1.93
CA GLY A 111 -4.87 0.14 -1.74
C GLY A 111 -3.89 -0.84 -1.06
N HIS A 112 -2.58 -0.59 -1.19
CA HIS A 112 -1.55 -1.44 -0.58
C HIS A 112 -1.23 -0.91 0.81
N HIS A 113 -1.51 -1.68 1.86
CA HIS A 113 -1.36 -1.32 3.28
C HIS A 113 -0.05 -1.79 3.94
N GLY A 114 0.90 -2.37 3.21
CA GLY A 114 2.17 -2.86 3.76
C GLY A 114 3.19 -3.27 2.70
N ASP A 115 4.12 -4.15 3.08
CA ASP A 115 4.87 -4.96 2.13
C ASP A 115 3.99 -6.10 1.60
N ASP A 116 4.41 -6.74 0.50
CA ASP A 116 3.65 -7.79 -0.18
C ASP A 116 3.22 -8.93 0.77
N GLU A 117 4.01 -9.21 1.82
CA GLU A 117 3.72 -10.23 2.85
C GLU A 117 2.52 -9.84 3.73
N TYR A 118 2.53 -8.62 4.25
CA TYR A 118 1.45 -8.14 5.11
C TYR A 118 0.11 -8.10 4.36
N GLU A 119 0.12 -7.62 3.12
CA GLU A 119 -1.09 -7.58 2.27
C GLU A 119 -1.66 -8.97 1.99
N TYR A 120 -0.78 -9.93 1.66
CA TYR A 120 -1.17 -11.31 1.44
C TYR A 120 -1.83 -11.91 2.68
N GLU A 121 -1.24 -11.68 3.86
CA GLU A 121 -1.74 -12.22 5.13
C GLU A 121 -3.16 -11.72 5.45
N ILE A 122 -3.40 -10.42 5.40
CA ILE A 122 -4.70 -9.85 5.81
C ILE A 122 -5.79 -9.84 4.73
N HIS A 123 -5.47 -9.67 3.45
CA HIS A 123 -6.50 -9.58 2.40
C HIS A 123 -6.85 -10.92 1.77
N HIS A 124 -5.88 -11.83 1.72
CA HIS A 124 -6.02 -13.10 1.03
C HIS A 124 -6.03 -14.27 2.00
N TRP A 125 -4.99 -14.39 2.84
CA TRP A 125 -4.87 -15.49 3.78
C TRP A 125 -6.03 -15.51 4.77
N GLU A 126 -6.30 -14.44 5.53
CA GLU A 126 -7.45 -14.44 6.48
C GLU A 126 -8.81 -14.72 5.82
N LYS A 127 -8.96 -14.45 4.53
CA LYS A 127 -10.21 -14.60 3.79
C LYS A 127 -10.43 -16.00 3.24
N TYR A 128 -9.36 -16.64 2.74
CA TYR A 128 -9.44 -17.90 2.00
C TYR A 128 -8.75 -19.07 2.72
N HIS A 129 -7.93 -18.76 3.72
CA HIS A 129 -7.09 -19.70 4.45
C HIS A 129 -7.22 -19.51 5.96
N ASP A 130 -6.82 -20.52 6.72
CA ASP A 130 -6.75 -20.48 8.18
C ASP A 130 -5.64 -21.38 8.70
N GLU A 131 -5.54 -21.53 10.03
CA GLU A 131 -4.53 -22.36 10.69
C GLU A 131 -4.56 -23.85 10.30
N ASN A 132 -5.63 -24.32 9.66
CA ASN A 132 -5.80 -25.69 9.17
C ASN A 132 -5.55 -25.82 7.67
N THR A 133 -5.32 -24.71 6.95
CA THR A 133 -4.94 -24.71 5.53
C THR A 133 -3.66 -25.52 5.34
N LYS A 134 -3.68 -26.42 4.35
CA LYS A 134 -2.50 -27.20 3.96
C LYS A 134 -1.86 -26.62 2.72
N LEU A 135 -0.62 -27.02 2.47
CA LEU A 135 0.12 -26.60 1.27
C LEU A 135 -0.65 -26.93 -0.02
N GLU A 136 -1.35 -28.05 -0.07
CA GLU A 136 -2.19 -28.44 -1.22
C GLU A 136 -3.42 -27.54 -1.45
N ASP A 137 -3.81 -26.73 -0.47
CA ASP A 137 -4.95 -25.80 -0.57
C ASP A 137 -4.53 -24.42 -1.11
N LEU A 138 -3.23 -24.10 -1.10
CA LEU A 138 -2.64 -22.82 -1.56
C LEU A 138 -2.56 -22.75 -3.09
N THR A 139 -3.72 -22.65 -3.72
CA THR A 139 -3.87 -22.79 -5.18
C THR A 139 -4.55 -21.60 -5.84
N HIS A 140 -4.93 -20.57 -5.08
CA HIS A 140 -5.46 -19.36 -5.67
C HIS A 140 -4.37 -18.65 -6.49
N PRO A 141 -4.74 -17.94 -7.58
CA PRO A 141 -3.79 -17.17 -8.36
C PRO A 141 -2.90 -16.25 -7.51
N GLU A 142 -3.47 -15.64 -6.47
CA GLU A 142 -2.79 -14.78 -5.50
C GLU A 142 -1.78 -15.56 -4.64
N ASP A 143 -2.10 -16.79 -4.20
CA ASP A 143 -1.16 -17.69 -3.49
C ASP A 143 0.08 -17.96 -4.36
N ILE A 144 -0.17 -18.35 -5.61
CA ILE A 144 0.89 -18.73 -6.56
C ILE A 144 1.78 -17.53 -6.87
N GLU A 145 1.19 -16.35 -7.04
CA GLU A 145 1.93 -15.13 -7.37
C GLU A 145 2.76 -14.62 -6.19
N HIS A 146 2.21 -14.67 -4.98
CA HIS A 146 2.91 -14.35 -3.74
C HIS A 146 4.12 -15.24 -3.53
N PHE A 147 3.97 -16.57 -3.63
CA PHE A 147 5.10 -17.50 -3.46
C PHE A 147 6.14 -17.39 -4.57
N ARG A 148 5.71 -17.16 -5.82
CA ARG A 148 6.66 -16.91 -6.94
C ARG A 148 7.54 -15.69 -6.65
N LYS A 149 6.97 -14.62 -6.09
CA LYS A 149 7.75 -13.43 -5.70
C LYS A 149 8.75 -13.73 -4.58
N HIS A 150 8.35 -14.52 -3.58
CA HIS A 150 9.27 -14.99 -2.52
C HIS A 150 10.44 -15.78 -3.09
N ASP A 151 10.17 -16.76 -3.95
CA ASP A 151 11.22 -17.54 -4.63
C ASP A 151 12.20 -16.61 -5.39
N GLU A 152 11.68 -15.61 -6.11
CA GLU A 152 12.50 -14.65 -6.86
C GLU A 152 13.37 -13.76 -5.96
N MET A 153 12.83 -13.36 -4.80
CA MET A 153 13.55 -12.57 -3.79
C MET A 153 14.65 -13.41 -3.13
N GLU A 154 14.34 -14.64 -2.70
CA GLU A 154 15.32 -15.56 -2.10
C GLU A 154 16.47 -15.82 -3.09
N GLU A 155 16.16 -16.12 -4.35
CA GLU A 155 17.20 -16.29 -5.37
C GLU A 155 18.05 -15.02 -5.58
N ALA A 156 17.45 -13.83 -5.51
CA ALA A 156 18.16 -12.57 -5.63
C ALA A 156 19.10 -12.33 -4.46
N GLU A 157 18.65 -12.60 -3.24
CA GLU A 157 19.44 -12.54 -2.02
C GLU A 157 20.60 -13.53 -2.05
N GLU A 158 20.37 -14.77 -2.47
CA GLU A 158 21.44 -15.75 -2.66
C GLU A 158 22.47 -15.29 -3.69
N ARG A 159 22.03 -14.72 -4.82
CA ARG A 159 22.93 -14.17 -5.84
C ARG A 159 23.79 -13.04 -5.24
N LEU A 160 23.19 -12.15 -4.46
CA LEU A 160 23.88 -11.05 -3.82
C LEU A 160 24.88 -11.55 -2.76
N ALA A 161 24.48 -12.51 -1.92
CA ALA A 161 25.35 -13.13 -0.93
C ALA A 161 26.55 -13.84 -1.59
N ARG A 162 26.32 -14.55 -2.70
CA ARG A 162 27.41 -15.15 -3.48
C ARG A 162 28.40 -14.10 -3.98
N LEU A 163 27.92 -12.95 -4.46
CA LEU A 163 28.77 -11.85 -4.90
C LEU A 163 29.55 -11.20 -3.74
N ASP A 164 28.92 -11.04 -2.57
CA ASP A 164 29.56 -10.48 -1.37
C ASP A 164 30.66 -11.41 -0.84
N HIS A 165 30.48 -12.73 -0.97
CA HIS A 165 31.49 -13.72 -0.63
C HIS A 165 32.63 -13.85 -1.67
N MET A 166 32.54 -13.19 -2.84
CA MET A 166 33.66 -13.15 -3.79
C MET A 166 34.76 -12.23 -3.28
N ALA A 167 35.98 -12.75 -3.15
CA ALA A 167 37.12 -11.94 -2.76
C ALA A 167 37.34 -10.77 -3.74
N ILE A 168 37.56 -9.56 -3.21
CA ILE A 168 37.92 -8.40 -4.01
C ILE A 168 39.23 -8.71 -4.76
N VAL A 169 39.15 -8.82 -6.09
CA VAL A 169 40.33 -8.96 -6.94
C VAL A 169 41.08 -7.63 -6.92
N GLN A 170 42.18 -7.55 -6.17
CA GLN A 170 42.94 -6.31 -5.97
C GLN A 170 43.41 -5.66 -7.29
N GLU A 171 43.63 -6.48 -8.32
CA GLU A 171 44.05 -6.04 -9.66
C GLU A 171 42.95 -5.26 -10.40
N ASN A 172 41.68 -5.47 -10.06
CA ASN A 172 40.53 -4.75 -10.62
C ASN A 172 40.23 -3.44 -9.89
N ILE A 173 40.95 -3.12 -8.80
CA ILE A 173 40.80 -1.86 -8.10
C ILE A 173 41.46 -0.74 -8.94
N PRO A 174 40.69 0.27 -9.41
CA PRO A 174 41.24 1.38 -10.17
C PRO A 174 42.42 2.03 -9.44
N ALA A 175 43.46 2.41 -10.18
CA ALA A 175 44.73 2.89 -9.62
C ALA A 175 44.56 4.04 -8.59
N LYS A 176 43.53 4.88 -8.75
CA LYS A 176 43.20 5.97 -7.82
C LYS A 176 42.75 5.52 -6.41
N PHE A 177 42.35 4.26 -6.23
CA PHE A 177 41.89 3.69 -4.95
C PHE A 177 42.87 2.68 -4.34
N ARG A 178 43.97 2.36 -5.02
CA ARG A 178 45.05 1.55 -4.44
C ARG A 178 45.83 2.44 -3.47
N ARG A 179 45.73 2.19 -2.16
CA ARG A 179 46.57 2.87 -1.16
C ARG A 179 48.00 2.41 -1.37
N PHE A 180 48.89 3.32 -1.74
CA PHE A 180 50.32 3.10 -1.75
C PHE A 180 50.79 2.94 -0.30
N GLY A 181 51.35 1.78 0.02
CA GLY A 181 52.11 1.56 1.26
C GLY A 181 53.52 2.12 1.12
#